data_AF-A0A7K1GIX1-F1
#
_entry.id   AF-A0A7K1GIX1-F1
#
_cell.length_a   1.000
_cell.length_b   1.000
_cell.length_c   1.000
_cell.angle_alpha   90.00
_cell.angle_beta   90.00
_cell.angle_gamma   90.00
#
_symmetry.space_group_name_H-M   'P 1'
#
loop_
_entity.id
_entity.type
_entity.pdbx_description
1 polymer ?
#
loop_
_entity_poly.entity_id
_entity_poly.type
_entity_poly.pdbx_seq_one_letter_code
_entity_poly.pdbx_strand_id
1 'polypeptide(L)'
;MKQLILKYFAKLVLITEPFVKISDRLDYYIAVVIRLAPIAMLLDLISWWFSENKQFGQFMCMAIFINMIVGAIFHFKNNSFSWPAFFKRNMFMAGSVSVVYVMLEMLRYTAGDNLAGEIFKITIQITTLLYPTSKVMKNIYIMTNGKYPPEFIMKKLYDFEKNGDLKAFFETKNKEE
;
A
#
# COMPACT_ATOMS: atom_id res chain seq x y z
N MET A 1 24.38 -0.94 -11.32
CA MET A 1 23.36 -1.92 -10.87
C MET A 1 23.50 -3.28 -11.56
N LYS A 2 23.46 -3.36 -12.90
CA LYS A 2 23.63 -4.62 -13.65
C LYS A 2 24.90 -5.42 -13.28
N GLN A 3 26.06 -4.77 -13.22
CA GLN A 3 27.32 -5.43 -12.84
C GLN A 3 27.32 -6.01 -11.42
N LEU A 4 26.59 -5.35 -10.50
CA LEU A 4 26.49 -5.79 -9.11
C LEU A 4 25.62 -7.05 -9.01
N ILE A 5 24.48 -7.07 -9.72
CA ILE A 5 23.61 -8.24 -9.84
C ILE A 5 24.38 -9.42 -10.43
N LEU A 6 25.09 -9.19 -11.54
CA LEU A 6 25.88 -10.22 -12.20
C LEU A 6 26.98 -10.79 -11.28
N LYS A 7 27.65 -9.94 -10.49
CA LYS A 7 28.69 -10.35 -9.53
C LYS A 7 28.16 -11.28 -8.45
N TYR A 8 27.02 -10.98 -7.85
CA TYR A 8 26.43 -11.83 -6.80
C TYR A 8 25.77 -13.08 -7.38
N PHE A 9 25.22 -12.99 -8.59
CA PHE A 9 24.72 -14.17 -9.32
C PHE A 9 25.84 -15.14 -9.68
N ALA A 10 26.99 -14.65 -10.17
CA ALA A 10 28.16 -15.48 -10.41
C ALA A 10 28.66 -16.16 -9.13
N LYS A 11 28.69 -15.45 -7.99
CA LYS A 11 29.02 -16.05 -6.68
C LYS A 11 28.05 -17.14 -6.26
N LEU A 12 26.74 -16.98 -6.53
CA LEU A 12 25.74 -18.03 -6.28
C LEU A 12 26.02 -19.29 -7.09
N VAL A 13 26.34 -19.15 -8.38
CA VAL A 13 26.68 -20.29 -9.25
C VAL A 13 27.99 -20.97 -8.81
N LEU A 14 29.01 -20.18 -8.47
CA LEU A 14 30.32 -20.70 -8.06
C LEU A 14 30.32 -21.45 -6.72
N ILE A 15 29.31 -21.25 -5.86
CA ILE A 15 29.13 -22.05 -4.64
C ILE A 15 28.87 -23.53 -4.98
N THR A 16 28.16 -23.80 -6.07
CA THR A 16 27.80 -25.17 -6.49
C THR A 16 28.84 -25.84 -7.40
N GLU A 17 29.87 -25.10 -7.83
CA GLU A 17 30.86 -25.60 -8.79
C GLU A 17 31.92 -26.52 -8.13
N PRO A 18 32.08 -27.78 -8.61
CA PRO A 18 32.95 -28.78 -7.98
C PRO A 18 34.44 -28.42 -8.03
N PHE A 19 34.87 -27.58 -8.97
CA PHE A 19 36.26 -27.17 -9.16
C PHE A 19 36.71 -25.98 -8.30
N VAL A 20 35.79 -25.31 -7.60
CA VAL A 20 36.09 -24.17 -6.73
C VAL A 20 36.62 -24.67 -5.39
N LYS A 21 37.69 -24.05 -4.90
CA LYS A 21 38.28 -24.39 -3.59
C LYS A 21 37.27 -24.15 -2.46
N ILE A 22 37.34 -24.98 -1.42
CA ILE A 22 36.42 -24.88 -0.26
C ILE A 22 36.52 -23.51 0.42
N SER A 23 37.72 -22.92 0.51
CA SER A 23 37.93 -21.56 1.03
C SER A 23 37.12 -20.52 0.26
N ASP A 24 37.21 -20.58 -1.07
CA ASP A 24 36.58 -19.62 -1.96
C ASP A 24 35.06 -19.80 -1.95
N ARG A 25 34.57 -21.05 -1.82
CA ARG A 25 33.14 -21.33 -1.63
C ARG A 25 32.60 -20.73 -0.34
N LEU A 26 33.35 -20.82 0.76
CA LEU A 26 32.95 -20.25 2.04
C LEU A 26 32.87 -18.72 1.94
N ASP A 27 33.85 -18.08 1.29
CA ASP A 27 33.85 -16.65 1.04
C ASP A 27 32.69 -16.20 0.16
N TYR A 28 32.36 -16.98 -0.88
CA TYR A 28 31.20 -16.69 -1.74
C TYR A 28 29.89 -16.84 -0.98
N TYR A 29 29.76 -17.90 -0.17
CA TYR A 29 28.59 -18.12 0.68
C TYR A 29 28.38 -16.96 1.66
N ILE A 30 29.40 -16.59 2.44
CA ILE A 30 29.32 -15.48 3.39
C ILE A 30 28.96 -14.17 2.67
N ALA A 31 29.61 -13.89 1.53
CA ALA A 31 29.34 -12.68 0.77
C ALA A 31 27.89 -12.61 0.21
N VAL A 32 27.32 -13.75 -0.19
CA VAL A 32 25.94 -13.85 -0.65
C VAL A 32 24.98 -13.72 0.53
N VAL A 33 25.21 -14.44 1.64
CA VAL A 33 24.37 -14.39 2.83
C VAL A 33 24.32 -12.98 3.42
N ILE A 34 25.45 -12.31 3.64
CA ILE A 34 25.46 -10.94 4.17
C ILE A 34 24.69 -9.99 3.24
N ARG A 35 24.74 -10.22 1.92
CA ARG A 35 24.06 -9.36 0.95
C ARG A 35 22.56 -9.62 0.87
N LEU A 36 22.15 -10.88 0.92
CA LEU A 36 20.76 -11.29 0.76
C LEU A 36 20.00 -11.36 2.09
N ALA A 37 20.67 -11.58 3.23
CA ALA A 37 20.03 -11.72 4.53
C ALA A 37 19.19 -10.48 4.91
N PRO A 38 19.66 -9.23 4.76
CA PRO A 38 18.82 -8.07 5.03
C PRO A 38 17.58 -8.01 4.12
N ILE A 39 17.71 -8.44 2.87
CA ILE A 39 16.59 -8.48 1.91
C ILE A 39 15.60 -9.57 2.32
N ALA A 40 16.09 -10.76 2.66
CA ALA A 40 15.27 -11.88 3.13
C ALA A 40 14.52 -11.49 4.42
N MET A 41 15.19 -10.88 5.39
CA MET A 41 14.57 -10.38 6.61
C MET A 41 13.46 -9.36 6.32
N LEU A 42 13.69 -8.42 5.39
CA LEU A 42 12.66 -7.47 4.99
C LEU A 42 11.47 -8.16 4.30
N LEU A 43 11.74 -9.15 3.44
CA LEU A 43 10.69 -9.92 2.77
C LEU A 43 9.88 -10.76 3.78
N ASP A 44 10.53 -11.35 4.77
CA ASP A 44 9.87 -12.11 5.83
C ASP A 44 8.98 -11.20 6.69
N LEU A 45 9.47 -10.02 7.07
CA LEU A 45 8.67 -9.02 7.80
C LEU A 45 7.43 -8.60 6.99
N ILE A 46 7.59 -8.33 5.70
CA ILE A 46 6.48 -7.97 4.80
C ILE A 46 5.52 -9.15 4.68
N SER A 47 6.02 -10.36 4.46
CA SER A 47 5.22 -11.58 4.32
C SER A 47 4.40 -11.86 5.57
N TRP A 48 5.01 -11.73 6.75
CA TRP A 48 4.33 -11.91 8.03
C TRP A 48 3.20 -10.90 8.21
N TRP A 49 3.46 -9.61 7.95
CA TRP A 49 2.43 -8.58 8.02
C TRP A 49 1.29 -8.82 7.03
N PHE A 50 1.60 -9.22 5.78
CA PHE A 50 0.59 -9.56 4.78
C PHE A 50 -0.21 -10.81 5.14
N SER A 51 0.38 -11.76 5.86
CA SER A 51 -0.34 -12.94 6.34
C SER A 51 -1.44 -12.53 7.34
N GLU A 52 -1.15 -11.60 8.25
CA GLU A 52 -2.10 -11.11 9.24
C GLU A 52 -3.13 -10.12 8.67
N ASN A 53 -2.75 -9.35 7.64
CA ASN A 53 -3.55 -8.25 7.09
C ASN A 53 -3.92 -8.47 5.61
N LYS A 54 -4.02 -9.74 5.19
CA LYS A 54 -4.14 -10.14 3.78
C LYS A 54 -5.22 -9.38 3.01
N GLN A 55 -6.44 -9.34 3.56
CA GLN A 55 -7.57 -8.69 2.93
C GLN A 55 -7.35 -7.17 2.78
N PHE A 56 -6.92 -6.51 3.86
CA PHE A 56 -6.62 -5.07 3.84
C PHE A 56 -5.50 -4.75 2.85
N GLY A 57 -4.39 -5.49 2.88
CA GLY A 57 -3.26 -5.28 1.96
C GLY A 57 -3.65 -5.47 0.49
N GLN A 58 -4.46 -6.49 0.19
CA GLN A 58 -5.00 -6.71 -1.17
C GLN A 58 -5.90 -5.57 -1.64
N PHE A 59 -6.83 -5.13 -0.79
CA PHE A 59 -7.73 -4.01 -1.12
C PHE A 59 -6.95 -2.70 -1.28
N MET A 60 -5.94 -2.47 -0.47
CA MET A 60 -5.08 -1.28 -0.57
C MET A 60 -4.32 -1.26 -1.91
N CYS A 61 -3.73 -2.39 -2.31
CA CYS A 61 -3.05 -2.52 -3.61
C CYS A 61 -4.02 -2.29 -4.77
N MET A 62 -5.21 -2.88 -4.71
CA MET A 62 -6.24 -2.71 -5.72
C MET A 62 -6.74 -1.26 -5.79
N ALA A 63 -6.94 -0.60 -4.65
CA ALA A 63 -7.38 0.80 -4.60
C ALA A 63 -6.34 1.75 -5.20
N ILE A 64 -5.05 1.57 -4.91
CA ILE A 64 -3.98 2.36 -5.55
C ILE A 64 -3.96 2.11 -7.07
N PHE A 65 -4.07 0.86 -7.50
CA PHE A 65 -4.07 0.51 -8.91
C PHE A 65 -5.27 1.11 -9.66
N ILE A 66 -6.47 1.02 -9.09
CA ILE A 66 -7.67 1.66 -9.65
C ILE A 66 -7.52 3.18 -9.66
N ASN A 67 -6.98 3.79 -8.60
CA ASN A 67 -6.68 5.23 -8.56
C ASN A 67 -5.73 5.64 -9.69
N MET A 68 -4.71 4.84 -9.99
CA MET A 68 -3.80 5.08 -11.11
C MET A 68 -4.55 5.08 -12.44
N ILE A 69 -5.36 4.04 -12.71
CA ILE A 69 -6.13 3.93 -13.96
C ILE A 69 -7.13 5.09 -14.10
N VAL A 70 -7.97 5.30 -13.10
CA VAL A 70 -9.01 6.34 -13.11
C VAL A 70 -8.39 7.73 -13.20
N GLY A 71 -7.30 7.97 -12.45
CA GLY A 71 -6.56 9.23 -12.51
C GLY A 71 -5.93 9.49 -13.87
N ALA A 72 -5.38 8.46 -14.53
CA ALA A 72 -4.88 8.59 -15.88
C ALA A 72 -5.99 8.97 -16.86
N ILE A 73 -7.11 8.22 -16.86
CA ILE A 73 -8.27 8.50 -17.73
C ILE A 73 -8.80 9.92 -17.50
N PHE A 74 -8.95 10.33 -16.24
CA PHE A 74 -9.40 11.67 -15.87
C PHE A 74 -8.50 12.77 -16.47
N HIS A 75 -7.19 12.64 -16.29
CA HIS A 75 -6.25 13.65 -16.79
C HIS A 75 -6.09 13.63 -18.32
N PHE A 76 -6.27 12.46 -18.97
CA PHE A 76 -6.33 12.38 -20.44
C PHE A 76 -7.57 13.11 -20.98
N LYS A 77 -8.76 12.88 -20.40
CA LYS A 77 -9.99 13.57 -20.81
C LYS A 77 -9.91 15.09 -20.63
N ASN A 78 -9.18 15.54 -19.61
CA ASN A 78 -9.02 16.95 -19.28
C ASN A 78 -7.75 17.58 -19.90
N ASN A 79 -7.08 16.91 -20.86
CA ASN A 79 -5.87 17.39 -21.52
C ASN A 79 -4.75 17.89 -20.57
N SER A 80 -4.65 17.29 -19.38
CA SER A 80 -3.71 17.69 -18.32
C SER A 80 -2.75 16.57 -17.91
N PHE A 81 -2.69 15.50 -18.70
CA PHE A 81 -1.86 14.34 -18.38
C PHE A 81 -0.36 14.61 -18.61
N SER A 82 0.45 14.21 -17.63
CA SER A 82 1.91 14.31 -17.66
C SER A 82 2.52 13.08 -16.99
N TRP A 83 3.37 12.34 -17.71
CA TRP A 83 4.04 11.13 -17.19
C TRP A 83 4.85 11.38 -15.92
N PRO A 84 5.72 12.42 -15.84
CA PRO A 84 6.45 12.73 -14.61
C PRO A 84 5.51 13.01 -13.43
N ALA A 85 4.44 13.79 -13.66
CA ALA A 85 3.47 14.11 -12.63
C ALA A 85 2.68 12.87 -12.19
N PHE A 86 2.32 12.00 -13.13
CA PHE A 86 1.61 10.75 -12.89
C PHE A 86 2.41 9.83 -11.96
N PHE A 87 3.66 9.52 -12.30
CA PHE A 87 4.50 8.65 -11.46
C PHE A 87 4.82 9.30 -10.12
N LYS A 88 5.19 10.59 -10.11
CA LYS A 88 5.52 11.30 -8.86
C LYS A 88 4.35 11.31 -7.88
N ARG A 89 3.13 11.63 -8.34
CA ARG A 89 1.94 11.71 -7.47
C ARG A 89 1.50 10.35 -6.96
N ASN A 90 1.54 9.31 -7.79
CA ASN A 90 1.15 7.96 -7.38
C ASN A 90 2.19 7.34 -6.44
N MET A 91 3.49 7.51 -6.71
CA MET A 91 4.55 7.09 -5.79
C MET A 91 4.48 7.83 -4.46
N PHE A 92 4.22 9.13 -4.48
CA PHE A 92 4.04 9.91 -3.26
C PHE A 92 2.83 9.41 -2.46
N MET A 93 1.69 9.16 -3.12
CA MET A 93 0.51 8.60 -2.45
C MET A 93 0.80 7.23 -1.81
N ALA A 94 1.39 6.30 -2.55
CA ALA A 94 1.72 4.97 -2.04
C ALA A 94 2.67 5.08 -0.84
N GLY A 95 3.72 5.90 -0.96
CA GLY A 95 4.65 6.16 0.14
C GLY A 95 3.97 6.79 1.36
N SER A 96 3.12 7.80 1.18
CA SER A 96 2.39 8.44 2.28
C SER A 96 1.49 7.46 3.01
N VAL A 97 0.72 6.64 2.29
CA VAL A 97 -0.13 5.61 2.88
C VAL A 97 0.72 4.63 3.69
N SER A 98 1.80 4.10 3.10
CA SER A 98 2.66 3.13 3.80
C SER A 98 3.27 3.71 5.07
N VAL A 99 3.82 4.93 5.01
CA VAL A 99 4.45 5.58 6.17
C VAL A 99 3.42 5.86 7.26
N VAL A 100 2.27 6.46 6.92
CA VAL A 100 1.24 6.80 7.91
C VAL A 100 0.66 5.52 8.54
N TYR A 101 0.37 4.50 7.74
CA TYR A 101 -0.15 3.23 8.23
C TYR A 101 0.82 2.57 9.22
N VAL A 102 2.11 2.46 8.87
CA VAL A 102 3.12 1.86 9.75
C VAL A 102 3.22 2.62 11.08
N MET A 103 3.26 3.96 11.03
CA MET A 103 3.34 4.78 12.25
C MET A 103 2.12 4.59 13.15
N LEU A 104 0.92 4.52 12.58
CA LEU A 104 -0.32 4.31 13.36
C LEU A 104 -0.42 2.88 13.89
N GLU A 105 0.01 1.88 13.11
CA GLU A 105 0.03 0.48 13.55
C GLU A 105 0.99 0.27 14.73
N MET A 106 2.14 0.97 14.76
CA MET A 106 3.03 0.96 15.93
C MET A 106 2.36 1.50 17.20
N LEU A 107 1.51 2.52 17.07
CA LEU A 107 0.70 3.01 18.19
C LEU A 107 -0.35 1.97 18.62
N ARG A 108 -0.97 1.26 17.67
CA ARG A 108 -1.91 0.15 17.96
C ARG A 108 -1.25 -0.94 18.80
N TYR A 109 -0.04 -1.38 18.42
CA TYR A 109 0.71 -2.37 19.21
C TYR A 109 1.02 -1.88 20.64
N THR A 110 1.19 -0.56 20.85
CA THR A 110 1.42 0.02 22.17
C THR A 110 0.14 0.07 23.02
N ALA A 111 -1.03 0.23 22.39
CA ALA A 111 -2.33 0.21 23.06
C ALA A 111 -2.75 -1.19 23.57
N GLY A 112 -2.10 -2.24 23.08
CA GLY A 112 -2.32 -3.64 23.47
C GLY A 112 -3.47 -4.32 22.73
N ASP A 113 -3.50 -5.66 22.80
CA ASP A 113 -4.52 -6.49 22.15
C ASP A 113 -5.80 -6.56 22.98
N ASN A 114 -6.55 -5.46 22.97
CA ASN A 114 -7.86 -5.31 23.60
C ASN A 114 -8.87 -4.73 22.61
N LEU A 115 -10.14 -4.59 23.03
CA LEU A 115 -11.21 -4.05 22.19
C LEU A 115 -10.87 -2.64 21.64
N ALA A 116 -10.21 -1.80 22.43
CA ALA A 116 -9.80 -0.47 21.97
C ALA A 116 -8.72 -0.56 20.89
N GLY A 117 -7.74 -1.47 21.04
CA GLY A 117 -6.73 -1.75 20.03
C GLY A 117 -7.31 -2.31 18.72
N GLU A 118 -8.36 -3.14 18.80
CA GLU A 118 -9.06 -3.67 17.62
C GLU A 118 -9.85 -2.57 16.88
N ILE A 119 -10.63 -1.76 17.60
CA ILE A 119 -11.34 -0.60 17.03
C ILE A 119 -10.36 0.38 16.39
N PHE A 120 -9.21 0.60 17.05
CA PHE A 120 -8.16 1.47 16.52
C PHE A 120 -7.56 0.90 15.23
N LYS A 121 -7.27 -0.42 15.18
CA LYS A 121 -6.81 -1.11 13.97
C LYS A 121 -7.78 -0.93 12.82
N ILE A 122 -9.07 -1.17 13.05
CA ILE A 122 -10.13 -0.99 12.04
C ILE A 122 -10.16 0.45 11.54
N THR A 123 -10.06 1.42 12.45
CA THR A 123 -10.05 2.84 12.11
C THR A 123 -8.86 3.21 11.23
N ILE A 124 -7.66 2.74 11.57
CA ILE A 124 -6.44 2.96 10.78
C ILE A 124 -6.60 2.35 9.38
N GLN A 125 -7.10 1.11 9.29
CA GLN A 125 -7.29 0.44 8.00
C GLN A 125 -8.31 1.16 7.12
N ILE A 126 -9.46 1.56 7.67
CA ILE A 126 -10.49 2.26 6.90
C ILE A 126 -9.99 3.63 6.44
N THR A 127 -9.42 4.43 7.34
CA THR A 127 -8.90 5.78 6.99
C THR A 127 -7.80 5.70 5.94
N THR A 128 -6.90 4.71 6.06
CA THR A 128 -5.83 4.47 5.10
C THR A 128 -6.37 4.07 3.72
N LEU A 129 -7.29 3.12 3.67
CA LEU A 129 -7.93 2.66 2.42
C LEU A 129 -8.76 3.76 1.77
N LEU A 130 -9.33 4.65 2.59
CA LEU A 130 -10.16 5.74 2.08
C LEU A 130 -9.36 6.75 1.29
N TYR A 131 -8.06 6.94 1.56
CA TYR A 131 -7.27 7.94 0.85
C TYR A 131 -7.21 7.73 -0.68
N PRO A 132 -6.83 6.55 -1.22
CA PRO A 132 -6.95 6.30 -2.67
C PRO A 132 -8.42 6.19 -3.12
N THR A 133 -9.28 5.58 -2.30
CA THR A 133 -10.68 5.32 -2.66
C THR A 133 -11.44 6.63 -2.88
N SER A 134 -11.25 7.63 -2.01
CA SER A 134 -11.93 8.91 -2.12
C SER A 134 -11.51 9.67 -3.37
N LYS A 135 -10.24 9.57 -3.78
CA LYS A 135 -9.79 10.16 -5.06
C LYS A 135 -10.41 9.48 -6.27
N VAL A 136 -10.54 8.15 -6.24
CA VAL A 136 -11.28 7.41 -7.28
C VAL A 136 -12.71 7.92 -7.37
N MET A 137 -13.42 7.97 -6.24
CA MET A 137 -14.81 8.42 -6.20
C MET A 137 -14.98 9.85 -6.70
N LYS A 138 -14.10 10.78 -6.28
CA LYS A 138 -14.12 12.18 -6.72
C LYS A 138 -13.88 12.30 -8.23
N ASN A 139 -12.91 11.58 -8.78
CA ASN A 139 -12.62 11.61 -10.21
C ASN A 139 -13.80 11.05 -11.03
N ILE A 140 -14.41 9.94 -10.60
CA ILE A 140 -15.58 9.37 -11.27
C ILE A 140 -16.79 10.30 -11.16
N TYR A 141 -17.01 10.92 -10.00
CA TYR A 141 -18.08 11.89 -9.79
C TYR A 141 -17.99 13.05 -10.76
N ILE A 142 -16.79 13.61 -10.94
CA ILE A 142 -16.56 14.68 -11.92
C ILE A 142 -16.75 14.15 -13.35
N MET A 143 -16.19 13.00 -13.70
CA MET A 143 -16.31 12.42 -15.05
C MET A 143 -17.74 12.06 -15.44
N THR A 144 -18.61 11.79 -14.47
CA THR A 144 -20.02 11.46 -14.70
C THR A 144 -20.94 12.66 -14.56
N ASN A 145 -20.40 13.87 -14.40
CA ASN A 145 -21.16 15.11 -14.15
C ASN A 145 -22.11 14.96 -12.95
N GLY A 146 -21.61 14.37 -11.86
CA GLY A 146 -22.34 14.19 -10.61
C GLY A 146 -23.33 13.03 -10.57
N LYS A 147 -23.41 12.20 -11.61
CA LYS A 147 -24.33 11.06 -11.65
C LYS A 147 -23.90 9.89 -10.77
N TYR A 148 -22.59 9.64 -10.64
CA TYR A 148 -22.08 8.53 -9.84
C TYR A 148 -20.71 8.82 -9.22
N PRO A 149 -20.47 8.51 -7.92
CA PRO A 149 -21.44 8.02 -6.96
C PRO A 149 -22.57 9.04 -6.68
N PRO A 150 -23.74 8.62 -6.19
CA PRO A 150 -24.80 9.55 -5.79
C PRO A 150 -24.30 10.59 -4.78
N GLU A 151 -24.88 11.80 -4.83
CA GLU A 151 -24.44 12.94 -4.02
C GLU A 151 -24.44 12.64 -2.51
N PHE A 152 -25.41 11.87 -2.00
CA PHE A 152 -25.44 11.49 -0.59
C PHE A 152 -24.22 10.64 -0.16
N ILE A 153 -23.69 9.80 -1.06
CA ILE A 153 -22.47 9.02 -0.80
C ILE A 153 -21.27 9.96 -0.75
N MET A 154 -21.20 10.89 -1.71
CA MET A 154 -20.14 11.89 -1.75
C MET A 154 -20.15 12.78 -0.49
N LYS A 155 -21.33 13.20 -0.03
CA LYS A 155 -21.47 13.97 1.21
C LYS A 155 -20.93 13.22 2.42
N LYS A 156 -21.36 11.96 2.61
CA LYS A 156 -20.84 11.10 3.68
C LYS A 156 -19.33 10.92 3.62
N LEU A 157 -18.78 10.74 2.42
CA LEU A 157 -17.34 10.64 2.20
C LEU A 157 -16.61 11.90 2.66
N TYR A 158 -17.09 13.08 2.28
CA TYR A 158 -16.49 14.34 2.71
C TYR A 158 -16.64 14.60 4.21
N ASP A 159 -17.80 14.28 4.78
CA ASP A 159 -18.06 14.43 6.22
C ASP A 159 -17.09 13.54 7.01
N PHE A 160 -16.94 12.27 6.61
CA PHE A 160 -16.01 11.34 7.22
C PHE A 160 -14.55 11.79 7.08
N GLU A 161 -14.12 12.26 5.90
CA GLU A 161 -12.77 12.81 5.71
C GLU A 161 -12.48 13.98 6.67
N LYS A 162 -13.51 14.71 7.10
CA LYS A 162 -13.40 15.85 8.01
C LYS A 162 -13.43 15.45 9.48
N ASN A 163 -14.30 14.52 9.87
CA ASN A 163 -14.59 14.24 11.28
C ASN A 163 -14.13 12.84 11.77
N GLY A 164 -13.80 11.92 10.87
CA GLY A 164 -13.40 10.55 11.20
C GLY A 164 -14.52 9.66 11.78
N ASP A 165 -15.78 10.07 11.69
CA ASP A 165 -16.91 9.35 12.29
C ASP A 165 -17.35 8.17 11.42
N LEU A 166 -16.75 7.00 11.70
CA LEU A 166 -17.07 5.73 11.02
C LEU A 166 -18.54 5.36 11.16
N LYS A 167 -19.15 5.64 12.31
CA LYS A 167 -20.52 5.26 12.58
C LYS A 167 -21.47 6.03 11.67
N ALA A 168 -21.32 7.35 11.62
CA ALA A 168 -22.10 8.20 10.72
C ALA A 168 -21.88 7.84 9.23
N PHE A 169 -20.69 7.38 8.86
CA PHE A 169 -20.38 6.96 7.50
C PHE A 169 -21.19 5.73 7.07
N PHE A 170 -21.26 4.70 7.91
CA PHE A 170 -21.97 3.44 7.61
C PHE A 170 -23.47 3.45 7.92
N GLU A 171 -23.95 4.40 8.72
CA GLU A 171 -25.38 4.54 9.03
C GLU A 171 -26.21 4.80 7.77
N THR A 172 -27.05 3.86 7.35
CA THR A 172 -28.07 4.10 6.33
C THR A 172 -29.29 4.75 7.00
N LYS A 173 -29.92 5.72 6.33
CA LYS A 173 -31.22 6.27 6.76
C LYS A 173 -32.31 5.21 6.52
N ASN A 174 -32.31 4.12 7.28
CA ASN A 174 -33.46 3.23 7.44
C ASN A 174 -33.87 3.31 8.92
N LYS A 175 -34.54 4.41 9.28
CA LYS A 175 -35.30 4.55 10.52
C LYS A 175 -36.45 5.51 10.29
N GLU A 176 -37.41 5.08 9.47
CA GLU A 176 -38.82 5.48 9.55
C GLU A 176 -39.64 4.25 9.12
N GLU A 177 -39.81 3.32 10.06
CA GLU A 177 -41.12 2.68 10.29
C GLU A 177 -41.70 3.35 11.54
#